data_AF-A0A5B0VU87-F1
#
_entry.id   AF-A0A5B0VU87-F1
#
_cell.length_a   1.000
_cell.length_b   1.000
_cell.length_c   1.000
_cell.angle_alpha   90.00
_cell.angle_beta   90.00
_cell.angle_gamma   90.00
#
_symmetry.space_group_name_H-M   'P 1'
#
loop_
_entity.id
_entity.type
_entity.pdbx_description
1 polymer ?
#
loop_
_entity_poly.entity_id
_entity_poly.type
_entity_poly.pdbx_seq_one_letter_code
_entity_poly.pdbx_strand_id
1 'polypeptide(L)'
;MQSATNDGPFRQGHLIVRPARPWTPGVHALLTALHRHGFTAAPLPEGYNEVWERVTYLPGDTGDLDGCTDMRSETVLRSAAALLRRYHDCSVLFAETLEAGNLWQLPARLPSEVICHGDFAPYNVVLNDGEVTGIIDFEAAHPGPRIWDLSYAVYRWAPLSSSMAVEGLDSPVSQIQRARVFVDAYGLPVSERSLLPAAIIERLEALLAFMEREAARGIERYRRNLQDGHDRIYREDVAYVAKWSPEIVEGLRN
;
A
#
# COMPACT_ATOMS: atom_id res chain seq x y z
N MET A 1 -8.48 26.86 -21.59
CA MET A 1 -8.01 25.68 -22.33
C MET A 1 -6.63 25.36 -21.80
N GLN A 2 -6.53 24.58 -20.72
CA GLN A 2 -5.25 24.21 -20.11
C GLN A 2 -4.68 23.01 -20.85
N SER A 3 -3.37 23.07 -21.13
CA SER A 3 -2.63 22.15 -21.97
C SER A 3 -2.55 20.74 -21.36
N ALA A 4 -2.87 19.75 -22.18
CA ALA A 4 -2.71 18.32 -21.90
C ALA A 4 -1.23 17.91 -22.01
N THR A 5 -0.45 18.18 -20.96
CA THR A 5 0.94 17.71 -20.82
C THR A 5 1.22 17.05 -19.46
N ASN A 6 0.22 16.43 -18.83
CA ASN A 6 0.43 15.65 -17.62
C ASN A 6 -0.25 14.28 -17.76
N ASP A 7 0.55 13.21 -17.92
CA ASP A 7 0.11 11.80 -17.96
C ASP A 7 -0.40 11.28 -16.59
N GLY A 8 -0.59 12.17 -15.61
CA GLY A 8 -1.04 11.85 -14.27
C GLY A 8 -2.56 11.94 -14.09
N PRO A 9 -3.08 11.43 -12.97
CA PRO A 9 -4.49 11.58 -12.63
C PRO A 9 -4.88 13.06 -12.50
N PHE A 10 -6.07 13.42 -12.98
CA PHE A 10 -6.63 14.76 -12.82
C PHE A 10 -8.09 14.71 -12.35
N ARG A 11 -8.52 15.77 -11.67
CA ARG A 11 -9.88 15.86 -11.13
C ARG A 11 -10.82 16.51 -12.14
N GLN A 12 -11.98 15.87 -12.36
CA GLN A 12 -13.09 16.40 -13.16
C GLN A 12 -14.37 16.35 -12.32
N GLY A 13 -14.67 17.45 -11.62
CA GLY A 13 -15.80 17.51 -10.70
C GLY A 13 -15.62 16.57 -9.50
N HIS A 14 -16.51 15.57 -9.38
CA HIS A 14 -16.45 14.53 -8.35
C HIS A 14 -15.68 13.28 -8.80
N LEU A 15 -15.04 13.32 -9.97
CA LEU A 15 -14.30 12.19 -10.53
C LEU A 15 -12.80 12.46 -10.54
N ILE A 16 -12.02 11.40 -10.40
CA ILE A 16 -10.62 11.32 -10.81
C ILE A 16 -10.57 10.57 -12.14
N VAL A 17 -9.92 11.19 -13.13
CA VAL A 17 -9.69 10.64 -14.46
C VAL A 17 -8.20 10.34 -14.60
N ARG A 18 -7.85 9.14 -15.04
CA ARG A 18 -6.46 8.70 -15.20
C ARG A 18 -6.32 7.73 -16.38
N PRO A 19 -5.12 7.57 -16.96
CA PRO A 19 -4.94 6.68 -18.11
C PRO A 19 -5.38 5.26 -17.78
N ALA A 20 -6.15 4.63 -18.66
CA ALA A 20 -6.50 3.23 -18.53
C ALA A 20 -5.24 2.34 -18.69
N ARG A 21 -5.25 1.22 -17.98
CA ARG A 21 -4.18 0.22 -17.94
C ARG A 21 -4.74 -1.18 -18.23
N PRO A 22 -3.89 -2.14 -18.61
CA PRO A 22 -4.35 -3.52 -18.84
C PRO A 22 -5.07 -4.14 -17.63
N TRP A 23 -4.74 -3.73 -16.42
CA TRP A 23 -5.36 -4.19 -15.16
C TRP A 23 -6.55 -3.34 -14.70
N THR A 24 -6.92 -2.25 -15.39
CA THR A 24 -8.08 -1.41 -15.06
C THR A 24 -9.37 -2.22 -14.90
N PRO A 25 -9.71 -3.22 -15.77
CA PRO A 25 -10.89 -4.05 -15.56
C PRO A 25 -10.89 -4.77 -14.20
N GLY A 26 -9.74 -5.30 -13.78
CA GLY A 26 -9.59 -5.98 -12.48
C GLY A 26 -9.71 -5.04 -11.30
N VAL A 27 -9.13 -3.83 -11.40
CA VAL A 27 -9.28 -2.79 -10.39
C VAL A 27 -10.74 -2.34 -10.26
N HIS A 28 -11.44 -2.14 -11.37
CA HIS A 28 -12.86 -1.76 -11.33
C HIS A 28 -13.72 -2.89 -10.74
N ALA A 29 -13.45 -4.15 -11.09
CA ALA A 29 -14.11 -5.31 -10.49
C ALA A 29 -13.89 -5.39 -8.96
N LEU A 30 -12.66 -5.11 -8.49
CA LEU A 30 -12.35 -5.00 -7.07
C LEU A 30 -13.15 -3.89 -6.38
N LEU A 31 -13.14 -2.67 -6.92
CA LEU A 31 -13.86 -1.53 -6.34
C LEU A 31 -15.37 -1.78 -6.27
N THR A 32 -15.95 -2.37 -7.32
CA THR A 32 -17.35 -2.81 -7.33
C THR A 32 -17.62 -3.86 -6.24
N ALA A 33 -16.76 -4.87 -6.11
CA ALA A 33 -16.92 -5.92 -5.11
C ALA A 33 -16.83 -5.37 -3.67
N LEU A 34 -15.86 -4.50 -3.39
CA LEU A 34 -15.73 -3.83 -2.10
C LEU A 34 -17.03 -3.15 -1.69
N HIS A 35 -17.60 -2.32 -2.57
CA HIS A 35 -18.83 -1.60 -2.28
C HIS A 35 -20.03 -2.55 -2.13
N ARG A 36 -20.14 -3.55 -3.01
CA ARG A 36 -21.20 -4.58 -2.93
C ARG A 36 -21.18 -5.32 -1.59
N HIS A 37 -19.99 -5.52 -1.00
CA HIS A 37 -19.80 -6.17 0.29
C HIS A 37 -19.66 -5.18 1.47
N GLY A 38 -20.02 -3.90 1.28
CA GLY A 38 -20.16 -2.91 2.34
C GLY A 38 -18.87 -2.17 2.73
N PHE A 39 -17.77 -2.34 2.00
CA PHE A 39 -16.57 -1.54 2.17
C PHE A 39 -16.66 -0.26 1.34
N THR A 40 -17.02 0.85 1.99
CA THR A 40 -17.26 2.17 1.36
C THR A 40 -16.06 3.12 1.44
N ALA A 41 -14.94 2.68 2.01
CA ALA A 41 -13.73 3.47 2.18
C ALA A 41 -12.78 3.36 0.97
N ALA A 42 -13.34 3.28 -0.24
CA ALA A 42 -12.64 3.22 -1.51
C ALA A 42 -13.40 4.03 -2.56
N PRO A 43 -12.77 4.43 -3.67
CA PRO A 43 -13.48 5.04 -4.80
C PRO A 43 -14.53 4.10 -5.40
N LEU A 44 -15.61 4.67 -5.94
CA LEU A 44 -16.53 3.97 -6.83
C LEU A 44 -15.97 3.96 -8.25
N PRO A 45 -16.05 2.85 -8.98
CA PRO A 45 -15.69 2.81 -10.39
C PRO A 45 -16.78 3.48 -11.24
N GLU A 46 -16.39 4.41 -12.10
CA GLU A 46 -17.29 5.20 -12.96
C GLU A 46 -17.04 4.91 -14.45
N GLY A 47 -16.52 3.70 -14.72
CA GLY A 47 -16.24 3.18 -16.04
C GLY A 47 -14.88 3.59 -16.61
N TYR A 48 -14.54 2.95 -17.72
CA TYR A 48 -13.29 3.17 -18.44
C TYR A 48 -13.49 2.92 -19.94
N ASN A 49 -12.56 3.42 -20.75
CA ASN A 49 -12.43 3.11 -22.16
C ASN A 49 -10.96 2.82 -22.49
N GLU A 50 -10.61 2.74 -23.77
CA GLU A 50 -9.24 2.42 -24.22
C GLU A 50 -8.17 3.40 -23.73
N VAL A 51 -8.55 4.63 -23.37
CA VAL A 51 -7.62 5.70 -23.01
C VAL A 51 -7.71 6.08 -21.54
N TRP A 52 -8.92 6.15 -21.00
CA TRP A 52 -9.20 6.74 -19.69
C TRP A 52 -10.05 5.84 -18.83
N GLU A 53 -9.71 5.75 -17.56
CA GLU A 53 -10.58 5.26 -16.50
C GLU A 53 -11.03 6.39 -15.58
N ARG A 54 -12.19 6.20 -14.94
CA ARG A 54 -12.79 7.16 -14.01
C ARG A 54 -13.17 6.47 -12.72
N VAL A 55 -12.87 7.11 -11.60
CA VAL A 55 -13.32 6.70 -10.27
C VAL A 55 -13.79 7.92 -9.50
N THR A 56 -14.61 7.75 -8.46
CA THR A 56 -15.02 8.89 -7.64
C THR A 56 -13.87 9.46 -6.82
N TYR A 57 -13.91 10.77 -6.62
CA TYR A 57 -13.04 11.48 -5.70
C TYR A 57 -13.48 11.21 -4.26
N LEU A 58 -12.54 10.82 -3.41
CA LEU A 58 -12.76 10.75 -1.96
C LEU A 58 -12.38 12.09 -1.32
N PRO A 59 -13.31 12.80 -0.64
CA PRO A 59 -13.00 14.04 0.05
C PRO A 59 -12.14 13.79 1.28
N GLY A 60 -11.20 14.70 1.54
CA GLY A 60 -10.25 14.66 2.64
C GLY A 60 -8.84 15.02 2.16
N ASP A 61 -7.92 15.00 3.11
CA ASP A 61 -6.51 15.34 2.88
C ASP A 61 -5.68 14.08 2.62
N THR A 62 -4.53 14.25 1.96
CA THR A 62 -3.53 13.19 1.73
C THR A 62 -2.18 13.71 2.18
N GLY A 63 -1.24 12.83 2.50
CA GLY A 63 0.09 13.25 2.93
C GLY A 63 1.00 12.06 3.19
N ASP A 64 2.28 12.35 3.43
CA ASP A 64 3.27 11.35 3.84
C ASP A 64 3.86 11.73 5.21
N LEU A 65 4.61 10.82 5.85
CA LEU A 65 5.10 10.98 7.22
C LEU A 65 6.10 12.13 7.38
N ASP A 66 6.87 12.43 6.34
CA ASP A 66 7.88 13.50 6.33
C ASP A 66 7.24 14.90 6.21
N GLY A 67 6.17 15.03 5.41
CA GLY A 67 5.51 16.29 5.10
C GLY A 67 4.27 16.60 5.93
N CYS A 68 3.71 15.63 6.65
CA CYS A 68 2.46 15.79 7.40
C CYS A 68 2.59 15.30 8.85
N THR A 69 2.49 16.23 9.82
CA THR A 69 2.50 15.90 11.26
C THR A 69 1.34 15.00 11.65
N ASP A 70 0.16 15.18 11.04
CA ASP A 70 -1.04 14.43 11.39
C ASP A 70 -0.90 12.95 11.02
N MET A 71 -0.22 12.66 9.90
CA MET A 71 0.13 11.29 9.49
C MET A 71 1.02 10.56 10.51
N ARG A 72 1.77 11.30 11.34
CA ARG A 72 2.60 10.74 12.41
C ARG A 72 1.82 10.45 13.69
N SER A 73 0.59 10.94 13.83
CA SER A 73 -0.20 10.70 15.03
C SER A 73 -0.53 9.22 15.25
N GLU A 74 -0.71 8.83 16.52
CA GLU A 74 -1.11 7.46 16.86
C GLU A 74 -2.54 7.16 16.40
N THR A 75 -3.44 8.14 16.44
CA THR A 75 -4.83 8.00 15.97
C THR A 75 -4.89 7.65 14.48
N VAL A 76 -4.13 8.37 13.64
CA VAL A 76 -4.04 8.08 12.21
C VAL A 76 -3.43 6.69 11.97
N LEU A 77 -2.37 6.34 12.69
CA LEU A 77 -1.74 5.02 12.58
C LEU A 77 -2.71 3.87 12.91
N ARG A 78 -3.44 3.99 14.01
CA ARG A 78 -4.41 2.97 14.46
C ARG A 78 -5.60 2.86 13.50
N SER A 79 -6.13 3.99 13.03
CA SER A 79 -7.24 4.00 12.06
C SER A 79 -6.81 3.42 10.71
N ALA A 80 -5.58 3.70 10.24
CA ALA A 80 -5.02 3.10 9.04
C ALA A 80 -4.94 1.56 9.15
N ALA A 81 -4.39 1.06 10.26
CA ALA A 81 -4.26 -0.37 10.52
C ALA A 81 -5.63 -1.07 10.60
N ALA A 82 -6.60 -0.47 11.31
CA ALA A 82 -7.96 -0.99 11.40
C ALA A 82 -8.66 -0.97 10.03
N LEU A 83 -8.43 0.05 9.21
CA LEU A 83 -8.99 0.14 7.87
C LEU A 83 -8.42 -0.94 6.94
N LEU A 84 -7.10 -1.17 6.97
CA LEU A 84 -6.48 -2.25 6.22
C LEU A 84 -7.05 -3.62 6.63
N ARG A 85 -7.25 -3.85 7.93
CA ARG A 85 -7.90 -5.07 8.42
C ARG A 85 -9.31 -5.25 7.86
N ARG A 86 -10.13 -4.18 7.87
CA ARG A 86 -11.48 -4.20 7.29
C ARG A 86 -11.47 -4.46 5.79
N TYR A 87 -10.51 -3.87 5.07
CA TYR A 87 -10.30 -4.11 3.64
C TYR A 87 -9.99 -5.59 3.38
N HIS A 88 -9.03 -6.16 4.11
CA HIS A 88 -8.70 -7.58 4.02
C HIS A 88 -9.89 -8.48 4.35
N ASP A 89 -10.59 -8.24 5.45
CA ASP A 89 -11.77 -9.01 5.87
C ASP A 89 -12.89 -8.97 4.82
N CYS A 90 -13.11 -7.82 4.18
CA CYS A 90 -14.06 -7.69 3.08
C CYS A 90 -13.60 -8.49 1.84
N SER A 91 -12.32 -8.38 1.48
CA SER A 91 -11.79 -8.98 0.26
C SER A 91 -11.77 -10.51 0.25
N VAL A 92 -11.71 -11.17 1.43
CA VAL A 92 -11.83 -12.63 1.55
C VAL A 92 -13.09 -13.13 0.84
N LEU A 93 -14.19 -12.38 0.89
CA LEU A 93 -15.49 -12.78 0.36
C LEU A 93 -15.52 -12.96 -1.16
N PHE A 94 -14.50 -12.43 -1.87
CA PHE A 94 -14.46 -12.45 -3.32
C PHE A 94 -13.07 -12.66 -3.91
N ALA A 95 -12.03 -12.88 -3.09
CA ALA A 95 -10.64 -13.02 -3.55
C ALA A 95 -10.48 -14.12 -4.60
N GLU A 96 -10.99 -15.33 -4.32
CA GLU A 96 -10.95 -16.48 -5.24
C GLU A 96 -11.65 -16.19 -6.57
N THR A 97 -12.79 -15.50 -6.53
CA THR A 97 -13.54 -15.15 -7.75
C THR A 97 -12.77 -14.16 -8.62
N LEU A 98 -12.10 -13.18 -8.00
CA LEU A 98 -11.36 -12.16 -8.72
C LEU A 98 -10.00 -12.65 -9.22
N GLU A 99 -9.38 -13.63 -8.55
CA GLU A 99 -8.12 -14.25 -8.97
C GLU A 99 -8.27 -14.90 -10.36
N ALA A 100 -9.30 -15.73 -10.56
CA ALA A 100 -9.47 -16.50 -11.79
C ALA A 100 -9.89 -15.66 -13.03
N GLY A 101 -10.35 -14.42 -12.83
CA GLY A 101 -11.05 -13.65 -13.85
C GLY A 101 -10.38 -12.37 -14.33
N ASN A 102 -9.25 -11.96 -13.73
CA ASN A 102 -8.70 -10.62 -13.96
C ASN A 102 -7.19 -10.60 -14.19
N LEU A 103 -6.76 -9.63 -15.00
CA LEU A 103 -5.35 -9.27 -15.13
C LEU A 103 -4.98 -8.28 -14.02
N TRP A 104 -3.85 -8.53 -13.37
CA TRP A 104 -3.31 -7.70 -12.29
C TRP A 104 -1.95 -7.12 -12.69
N GLN A 105 -1.60 -5.95 -12.16
CA GLN A 105 -0.28 -5.35 -12.39
C GLN A 105 0.83 -6.19 -11.75
N LEU A 106 0.60 -6.58 -10.50
CA LEU A 106 1.47 -7.44 -9.73
C LEU A 106 0.98 -8.89 -9.84
N PRO A 107 1.90 -9.87 -9.88
CA PRO A 107 1.50 -11.27 -9.96
C PRO A 107 0.80 -11.70 -8.66
N ALA A 108 -0.17 -12.61 -8.79
CA ALA A 108 -0.81 -13.26 -7.65
C ALA A 108 0.23 -14.03 -6.82
N ARG A 109 -0.03 -14.12 -5.51
CA ARG A 109 0.78 -14.91 -4.58
C ARG A 109 -0.11 -15.89 -3.82
N LEU A 110 0.37 -17.13 -3.71
CA LEU A 110 -0.35 -18.19 -3.02
C LEU A 110 0.16 -18.34 -1.58
N PRO A 111 -0.72 -18.60 -0.60
CA PRO A 111 -2.18 -18.67 -0.73
C PRO A 111 -2.81 -17.29 -0.96
N SER A 112 -3.78 -17.19 -1.86
CA SER A 112 -4.53 -15.95 -2.13
C SER A 112 -5.69 -15.80 -1.14
N GLU A 113 -5.34 -15.47 0.12
CA GLU A 113 -6.30 -15.27 1.21
C GLU A 113 -7.16 -14.02 1.00
N VAL A 114 -6.59 -12.98 0.39
CA VAL A 114 -7.18 -11.66 0.20
C VAL A 114 -6.81 -11.10 -1.17
N ILE A 115 -7.46 -10.01 -1.57
CA ILE A 115 -6.88 -9.10 -2.54
C ILE A 115 -6.02 -8.12 -1.74
N CYS A 116 -4.70 -8.18 -1.92
CA CYS A 116 -3.77 -7.20 -1.37
C CYS A 116 -3.99 -5.86 -2.07
N HIS A 117 -3.87 -4.75 -1.35
CA HIS A 117 -3.79 -3.42 -1.94
C HIS A 117 -2.47 -3.26 -2.71
N GLY A 118 -1.39 -3.85 -2.20
CA GLY A 118 -0.06 -3.89 -2.83
C GLY A 118 0.79 -2.64 -2.56
N ASP A 119 0.17 -1.50 -2.25
CA ASP A 119 0.86 -0.24 -1.89
C ASP A 119 0.14 0.52 -0.75
N PHE A 120 -0.30 -0.19 0.31
CA PHE A 120 -0.99 0.47 1.44
C PHE A 120 -0.01 1.29 2.30
N ALA A 121 0.14 2.57 1.97
CA ALA A 121 1.12 3.48 2.55
C ALA A 121 0.49 4.84 2.89
N PRO A 122 1.14 5.70 3.71
CA PRO A 122 0.58 6.99 4.16
C PRO A 122 0.05 7.88 3.01
N TYR A 123 0.78 8.00 1.90
CA TYR A 123 0.37 8.82 0.75
C TYR A 123 -0.79 8.23 -0.07
N ASN A 124 -1.20 6.99 0.20
CA ASN A 124 -2.31 6.31 -0.48
C ASN A 124 -3.57 6.21 0.39
N VAL A 125 -3.69 7.05 1.42
CA VAL A 125 -4.88 7.12 2.25
C VAL A 125 -5.44 8.53 2.34
N VAL A 126 -6.74 8.62 2.65
CA VAL A 126 -7.46 9.87 2.82
C VAL A 126 -7.76 10.10 4.29
N LEU A 127 -7.38 11.27 4.78
CA LEU A 127 -7.56 11.73 6.15
C LEU A 127 -8.79 12.64 6.23
N ASN A 128 -9.66 12.39 7.21
CA ASN A 128 -10.70 13.34 7.63
C ASN A 128 -10.73 13.37 9.15
N ASP A 129 -10.77 14.57 9.74
CA ASP A 129 -10.90 14.77 11.19
C ASP A 129 -9.91 13.95 12.05
N GLY A 130 -8.68 13.78 11.56
CA GLY A 130 -7.62 13.06 12.28
C GLY A 130 -7.67 11.52 12.16
N GLU A 131 -8.52 10.97 11.29
CA GLU A 131 -8.63 9.53 11.05
C GLU A 131 -8.53 9.17 9.56
N VAL A 132 -7.98 7.99 9.28
CA VAL A 132 -7.96 7.44 7.93
C VAL A 132 -9.35 6.92 7.57
N THR A 133 -9.95 7.50 6.53
CA THR A 133 -11.34 7.25 6.11
C THR A 133 -11.46 6.65 4.71
N GLY A 134 -10.39 6.67 3.93
CA GLY A 134 -10.38 6.14 2.57
C GLY A 134 -9.03 5.59 2.15
N ILE A 135 -9.06 4.60 1.26
CA ILE A 135 -7.90 4.06 0.55
C ILE A 135 -7.99 4.50 -0.90
N ILE A 136 -6.87 4.90 -1.49
CA ILE A 136 -6.76 5.25 -2.91
C ILE A 136 -5.61 4.50 -3.56
N ASP A 137 -5.54 4.56 -4.88
CA ASP A 137 -4.50 3.95 -5.72
C ASP A 137 -4.40 2.41 -5.66
N PHE A 138 -5.46 1.76 -6.15
CA PHE A 138 -5.55 0.29 -6.24
C PHE A 138 -4.81 -0.32 -7.45
N GLU A 139 -3.93 0.40 -8.16
CA GLU A 139 -3.25 -0.16 -9.34
C GLU A 139 -2.38 -1.37 -9.02
N ALA A 140 -1.75 -1.37 -7.84
CA ALA A 140 -0.90 -2.45 -7.35
C ALA A 140 -1.68 -3.63 -6.76
N ALA A 141 -3.02 -3.60 -6.78
CA ALA A 141 -3.82 -4.65 -6.18
C ALA A 141 -3.57 -6.00 -6.87
N HIS A 142 -3.57 -7.08 -6.08
CA HIS A 142 -3.38 -8.44 -6.57
C HIS A 142 -3.82 -9.47 -5.53
N PRO A 143 -4.20 -10.70 -5.93
CA PRO A 143 -4.44 -11.79 -4.99
C PRO A 143 -3.18 -12.16 -4.21
N GLY A 144 -3.29 -12.35 -2.89
CA GLY A 144 -2.13 -12.63 -2.05
C GLY A 144 -2.47 -13.01 -0.61
N PRO A 145 -1.49 -13.48 0.16
CA PRO A 145 -1.68 -13.75 1.58
C PRO A 145 -1.70 -12.44 2.37
N ARG A 146 -2.47 -12.37 3.46
CA ARG A 146 -2.62 -11.13 4.25
C ARG A 146 -1.30 -10.57 4.76
N ILE A 147 -0.39 -11.45 5.15
CA ILE A 147 0.91 -11.08 5.68
C ILE A 147 1.79 -10.36 4.65
N TRP A 148 1.56 -10.61 3.36
CA TRP A 148 2.30 -9.96 2.26
C TRP A 148 1.96 -8.47 2.12
N ASP A 149 0.67 -8.14 2.24
CA ASP A 149 0.24 -6.73 2.19
C ASP A 149 0.54 -6.02 3.51
N LEU A 150 0.31 -6.72 4.62
CA LEU A 150 0.59 -6.19 5.96
C LEU A 150 2.09 -5.89 6.16
N SER A 151 2.99 -6.72 5.65
CA SER A 151 4.43 -6.49 5.78
C SER A 151 4.84 -5.16 5.12
N TYR A 152 4.35 -4.91 3.91
CA TYR A 152 4.60 -3.65 3.22
C TYR A 152 4.00 -2.45 3.96
N ALA A 153 2.76 -2.58 4.44
CA ALA A 153 2.10 -1.54 5.21
C ALA A 153 2.90 -1.20 6.49
N VAL A 154 3.30 -2.20 7.28
CA VAL A 154 4.10 -1.99 8.49
C VAL A 154 5.42 -1.31 8.17
N TYR A 155 6.12 -1.75 7.12
CA TYR A 155 7.36 -1.12 6.67
C TYR A 155 7.19 0.39 6.38
N ARG A 156 6.12 0.78 5.66
CA ARG A 156 5.86 2.18 5.29
C ARG A 156 5.32 3.04 6.44
N TRP A 157 4.44 2.48 7.26
CA TRP A 157 3.80 3.21 8.36
C TRP A 157 4.69 3.34 9.60
N ALA A 158 5.63 2.42 9.80
CA ALA A 158 6.60 2.41 10.90
C ALA A 158 8.01 2.88 10.50
N PRO A 159 8.13 3.60 9.37
CA PRO A 159 9.31 3.68 8.47
C PRO A 159 10.51 2.86 8.94
N LEU A 160 10.48 1.53 8.74
CA LEU A 160 11.58 0.61 9.11
C LEU A 160 12.76 0.78 8.14
N SER A 161 13.43 1.92 8.24
CA SER A 161 14.45 2.42 7.32
C SER A 161 15.49 3.22 8.09
N SER A 162 16.75 3.14 7.66
CA SER A 162 17.82 4.05 8.13
C SER A 162 17.91 5.35 7.33
N SER A 163 17.30 5.41 6.14
CA SER A 163 17.38 6.56 5.24
C SER A 163 16.23 7.56 5.38
N MET A 164 15.08 7.12 5.91
CA MET A 164 13.94 8.00 6.14
C MET A 164 14.11 8.79 7.44
N ALA A 165 14.58 10.03 7.33
CA ALA A 165 14.66 10.97 8.45
C ALA A 165 13.29 11.59 8.75
N VAL A 166 12.41 10.83 9.40
CA VAL A 166 11.13 11.32 9.89
C VAL A 166 11.29 11.72 11.35
N GLU A 167 10.96 12.97 11.69
CA GLU A 167 11.07 13.48 13.05
C GLU A 167 10.28 12.61 14.05
N GLY A 168 10.99 12.10 15.06
CA GLY A 168 10.46 11.20 16.09
C GLY A 168 10.42 9.71 15.69
N LEU A 169 10.85 9.36 14.47
CA LEU A 169 10.88 8.00 13.93
C LEU A 169 12.24 7.67 13.27
N ASP A 170 13.31 8.28 13.78
CA ASP A 170 14.70 8.18 13.30
C ASP A 170 15.53 7.11 14.02
N SER A 171 14.93 6.37 14.97
CA SER A 171 15.59 5.28 15.69
C SER A 171 14.87 3.93 15.54
N PRO A 172 15.59 2.80 15.62
CA PRO A 172 14.97 1.47 15.64
C PRO A 172 13.93 1.32 16.75
N VAL A 173 14.17 1.89 17.93
CA VAL A 173 13.26 1.80 19.08
C VAL A 173 11.91 2.46 18.76
N SER A 174 11.92 3.70 18.25
CA SER A 174 10.71 4.42 17.87
C SER A 174 9.96 3.76 16.71
N GLN A 175 10.69 3.23 15.73
CA GLN A 175 10.12 2.53 14.57
C GLN A 175 9.47 1.20 15.00
N ILE A 176 10.14 0.40 15.83
CA ILE A 176 9.60 -0.86 16.37
C ILE A 176 8.36 -0.60 17.23
N GLN A 177 8.37 0.43 18.08
CA GLN A 177 7.21 0.81 18.87
C GLN A 177 6.02 1.17 17.96
N ARG A 178 6.26 1.92 16.88
CA ARG A 178 5.23 2.29 15.91
C ARG A 178 4.71 1.07 15.14
N ALA A 179 5.59 0.18 14.71
CA ALA A 179 5.24 -1.08 14.06
C ALA A 179 4.33 -1.93 14.97
N ARG A 180 4.66 -2.01 16.27
CA ARG A 180 3.83 -2.70 17.28
C ARG A 180 2.41 -2.12 17.32
N VAL A 181 2.28 -0.80 17.43
CA VAL A 181 0.97 -0.15 17.47
C VAL A 181 0.15 -0.47 16.21
N PHE A 182 0.78 -0.48 15.04
CA PHE A 182 0.10 -0.83 13.79
C PHE A 182 -0.39 -2.28 13.80
N VAL A 183 0.45 -3.24 14.17
CA VAL A 183 0.06 -4.67 14.18
C VAL A 183 -0.95 -5.00 15.28
N ASP A 184 -0.92 -4.28 16.41
CA ASP A 184 -1.93 -4.35 17.46
C ASP A 184 -3.30 -3.90 16.92
N ALA A 185 -3.35 -2.71 16.31
CA ALA A 185 -4.59 -2.15 15.77
C ALA A 185 -5.14 -2.94 14.57
N TYR A 186 -4.27 -3.52 13.75
CA TYR A 186 -4.65 -4.47 12.70
C TYR A 186 -5.19 -5.79 13.28
N GLY A 187 -4.76 -6.15 14.49
CA GLY A 187 -5.13 -7.38 15.17
C GLY A 187 -4.35 -8.61 14.68
N LEU A 188 -3.06 -8.45 14.38
CA LEU A 188 -2.17 -9.57 14.05
C LEU A 188 -1.86 -10.38 15.32
N PRO A 189 -2.14 -11.71 15.35
CA PRO A 189 -1.88 -12.54 16.51
C PRO A 189 -0.40 -12.52 16.91
N VAL A 190 -0.12 -12.48 18.22
CA VAL A 190 1.26 -12.44 18.75
C VAL A 190 2.12 -13.61 18.23
N SER A 191 1.52 -14.78 18.02
CA SER A 191 2.18 -15.96 17.47
C SER A 191 2.69 -15.77 16.03
N GLU A 192 2.08 -14.87 15.26
CA GLU A 192 2.43 -14.63 13.85
C GLU A 192 3.40 -13.45 13.69
N ARG A 193 3.56 -12.59 14.70
CA ARG A 193 4.38 -11.37 14.61
C ARG A 193 5.85 -11.64 14.32
N SER A 194 6.38 -12.79 14.73
CA SER A 194 7.77 -13.16 14.40
C SER A 194 8.02 -13.42 12.91
N LEU A 195 6.96 -13.55 12.10
CA LEU A 195 7.08 -13.72 10.65
C LEU A 195 7.31 -12.39 9.92
N LEU A 196 6.98 -11.25 10.55
CA LEU A 196 6.96 -9.95 9.88
C LEU A 196 8.32 -9.50 9.32
N PRO A 197 9.46 -9.59 10.03
CA PRO A 197 10.74 -9.15 9.47
C PRO A 197 11.12 -9.89 8.18
N ALA A 198 10.94 -11.21 8.17
CA ALA A 198 11.18 -12.02 6.98
C ALA A 198 10.21 -11.67 5.84
N ALA A 199 8.93 -11.48 6.15
CA ALA A 199 7.93 -11.08 5.16
C ALA A 199 8.18 -9.66 4.60
N ILE A 200 8.73 -8.74 5.39
CA ILE A 200 9.14 -7.40 4.94
C ILE A 200 10.31 -7.53 3.96
N ILE A 201 11.35 -8.28 4.33
CA ILE A 201 12.52 -8.50 3.47
C ILE A 201 12.10 -9.10 2.13
N GLU A 202 11.33 -10.19 2.15
CA GLU A 202 10.85 -10.84 0.92
C GLU A 202 10.01 -9.88 0.06
N ARG A 203 9.19 -9.04 0.70
CA ARG A 203 8.35 -8.06 0.01
C ARG A 203 9.14 -6.96 -0.67
N LEU A 204 10.22 -6.49 -0.04
CA LEU A 204 11.13 -5.49 -0.61
C LEU A 204 12.00 -6.08 -1.73
N GLU A 205 12.48 -7.30 -1.57
CA GLU A 205 13.21 -8.02 -2.63
C GLU A 205 12.34 -8.24 -3.87
N ALA A 206 11.08 -8.61 -3.69
CA ALA A 206 10.13 -8.74 -4.81
C ALA A 206 9.82 -7.38 -5.48
N LEU A 207 9.77 -6.29 -4.70
CA LEU A 207 9.60 -4.94 -5.25
C LEU A 207 10.81 -4.54 -6.10
N LEU A 208 12.02 -4.79 -5.61
CA LEU A 208 13.27 -4.57 -6.34
C LEU A 208 13.30 -5.34 -7.65
N ALA A 209 13.03 -6.65 -7.61
CA ALA A 209 13.00 -7.51 -8.79
C ALA A 209 11.94 -7.04 -9.81
N PHE A 210 10.78 -6.57 -9.33
CA PHE A 210 9.74 -5.98 -10.18
C PHE A 210 10.24 -4.69 -10.86
N MET A 211 10.82 -3.76 -10.10
CA MET A 211 11.33 -2.49 -10.63
C MET A 211 12.43 -2.69 -11.67
N GLU A 212 13.39 -3.58 -11.39
CA GLU A 212 14.48 -3.93 -12.31
C GLU A 212 13.95 -4.53 -13.61
N ARG A 213 12.98 -5.46 -13.51
CA ARG A 213 12.36 -6.09 -14.68
C ARG A 213 11.60 -5.07 -15.54
N GLU A 214 10.78 -4.21 -14.94
CA GLU A 214 10.01 -3.21 -15.70
C GLU A 214 10.91 -2.12 -16.30
N ALA A 215 12.01 -1.75 -15.62
CA ALA A 215 13.03 -0.87 -16.19
C ALA A 215 13.75 -1.50 -17.40
N ALA A 216 14.07 -2.81 -17.32
CA ALA A 216 14.65 -3.56 -18.43
C ALA A 216 13.69 -3.68 -19.63
N ARG A 217 12.38 -3.78 -19.38
CA ARG A 217 11.33 -3.72 -20.42
C ARG A 217 11.10 -2.33 -21.02
N GLY A 218 11.70 -1.32 -20.40
CA GLY A 218 11.75 0.04 -20.91
C GLY A 218 10.66 0.98 -20.43
N ILE A 219 10.03 0.65 -19.31
CA ILE A 219 9.05 1.53 -18.67
C ILE A 219 9.78 2.68 -17.97
N GLU A 220 9.59 3.90 -18.47
CA GLU A 220 10.38 5.08 -18.10
C GLU A 220 10.27 5.47 -16.61
N ARG A 221 9.10 5.27 -15.99
CA ARG A 221 8.91 5.48 -14.55
C ARG A 221 9.93 4.67 -13.73
N TYR A 222 10.07 3.37 -14.02
CA TYR A 222 10.96 2.51 -13.25
C TYR A 222 12.43 2.76 -13.58
N ARG A 223 12.76 3.13 -14.83
CA ARG A 223 14.12 3.58 -15.18
C ARG A 223 14.54 4.81 -14.38
N ARG A 224 13.67 5.81 -14.26
CA ARG A 224 13.91 6.99 -13.42
C ARG A 224 14.08 6.62 -11.95
N ASN A 225 13.18 5.80 -11.40
CA ASN A 225 13.32 5.33 -10.02
C ASN A 225 14.70 4.67 -9.74
N LEU A 226 15.24 3.88 -10.68
CA LEU A 226 16.58 3.29 -10.53
C LEU A 226 17.70 4.34 -10.65
N GLN A 227 17.57 5.32 -11.55
CA GLN A 227 18.53 6.41 -11.69
C GLN A 227 18.58 7.32 -10.45
N ASP A 228 17.40 7.59 -9.88
CA ASP A 228 17.21 8.38 -8.66
C ASP A 228 17.64 7.60 -7.40
N GLY A 229 17.94 6.30 -7.55
CA GLY A 229 18.49 5.44 -6.51
C GLY A 229 17.48 4.92 -5.51
N HIS A 230 16.18 4.86 -5.88
CA HIS A 230 15.14 4.26 -5.02
C HIS A 230 15.44 2.78 -4.73
N ASP A 231 16.08 2.08 -5.66
CA ASP A 231 16.54 0.71 -5.45
C ASP A 231 17.66 0.59 -4.40
N ARG A 232 18.53 1.60 -4.28
CA ARG A 232 19.53 1.64 -3.21
C ARG A 232 18.85 1.76 -1.84
N ILE A 233 17.84 2.62 -1.74
CA ILE A 233 17.04 2.78 -0.52
C ILE A 233 16.41 1.44 -0.11
N TYR A 234 15.73 0.74 -1.03
CA TYR A 234 15.13 -0.54 -0.68
C TYR A 234 16.15 -1.63 -0.31
N ARG A 235 17.35 -1.64 -0.93
CA ARG A 235 18.42 -2.57 -0.53
C ARG A 235 19.00 -2.25 0.85
N GLU A 236 19.15 -0.96 1.17
CA GLU A 236 19.55 -0.50 2.50
C GLU A 236 18.51 -0.85 3.55
N ASP A 237 17.23 -0.70 3.23
CA ASP A 237 16.11 -1.05 4.12
C ASP A 237 16.02 -2.57 4.34
N VAL A 238 16.26 -3.40 3.33
CA VAL A 238 16.41 -4.86 3.49
C VAL A 238 17.51 -5.17 4.50
N ALA A 239 18.69 -4.55 4.35
CA ALA A 239 19.80 -4.75 5.28
C ALA A 239 19.47 -4.23 6.69
N TYR A 240 18.75 -3.12 6.80
CA TYR A 240 18.31 -2.53 8.05
C TYR A 240 17.34 -3.45 8.80
N VAL A 241 16.29 -3.95 8.13
CA VAL A 241 15.32 -4.88 8.71
C VAL A 241 16.01 -6.20 9.09
N ALA A 242 16.92 -6.71 8.25
CA ALA A 242 17.68 -7.91 8.57
C ALA A 242 18.55 -7.74 9.83
N LYS A 243 19.24 -6.60 9.94
CA LYS A 243 20.07 -6.26 11.10
C LYS A 243 19.27 -6.20 12.40
N TRP A 244 18.11 -5.55 12.38
CA TRP A 244 17.26 -5.33 13.57
C TRP A 244 16.19 -6.40 13.75
N SER A 245 16.20 -7.48 12.97
CA SER A 245 15.18 -8.53 13.04
C SER A 245 15.00 -9.11 14.47
N PRO A 246 16.05 -9.40 15.26
CA PRO A 246 15.89 -9.86 16.63
C PRO A 246 15.10 -8.89 17.52
N GLU A 247 15.43 -7.59 17.45
CA GLU A 247 14.78 -6.52 18.21
C GLU A 247 13.37 -6.24 17.72
N ILE A 248 13.13 -6.32 16.41
CA ILE A 248 11.78 -6.21 15.83
C ILE A 248 10.92 -7.36 16.34
N VAL A 249 11.39 -8.62 16.27
CA VAL A 249 10.62 -9.77 16.76
C VAL A 249 10.27 -9.61 18.24
N GLU A 250 11.23 -9.23 19.07
CA GLU A 250 11.02 -9.04 20.50
C GLU A 250 10.06 -7.88 20.79
N GLY A 251 10.28 -6.73 20.15
CA GLY A 251 9.49 -5.53 20.35
C GLY A 251 8.07 -5.61 19.80
N LEU A 252 7.78 -6.53 18.88
CA LEU A 252 6.41 -6.79 18.42
C LEU A 252 5.63 -7.74 19.34
N ARG A 253 6.31 -8.55 20.18
CA ARG A 253 5.67 -9.52 21.08
C ARG A 253 5.26 -8.93 22.43
N ASN A 254 6.09 -8.04 22.96
CA ASN A 254 5.88 -7.33 24.23
C ASN A 254 4.95 -6.14 24.07
#